data_AF-A0A7G1GZ57-F1
#
_entry.id   AF-A0A7G1GZ57-F1
#
_cell.length_a   1.000
_cell.length_b   1.000
_cell.length_c   1.000
_cell.angle_alpha   90.00
_cell.angle_beta   90.00
_cell.angle_gamma   90.00
#
_symmetry.space_group_name_H-M   'P 1'
#
loop_
_entity.id
_entity.type
_entity.pdbx_description
1 polymer ?
#
loop_
_entity_poly.entity_id
_entity_poly.type
_entity_poly.pdbx_seq_one_letter_code
_entity_poly.pdbx_strand_id
1 'polypeptide(L)'
;MPEARIPLAQAVIYISQAPKSNACITAIDAATEDIKNEQTMEVPDHLKDSHYKGAEKLGHGKGYKYPHDYGGYAEQDYLPKKKKYYKP
;
A
#
# COMPACT_ATOMS: atom_id res chain seq x y z
N MET A 1 -2.64 33.00 -19.13
CA MET A 1 -1.26 32.54 -19.37
C MET A 1 -1.25 31.62 -20.59
N PRO A 2 -0.64 31.99 -21.73
CA PRO A 2 -0.68 31.20 -22.96
C PRO A 2 0.27 29.99 -22.97
N GLU A 3 1.34 29.99 -22.19
CA GLU A 3 2.39 28.96 -22.25
C GLU A 3 2.02 27.66 -21.54
N ALA A 4 1.16 27.71 -20.50
CA ALA A 4 0.70 26.52 -19.77
C ALA A 4 -0.02 25.50 -20.69
N ARG A 5 -0.57 25.94 -21.83
CA ARG A 5 -1.20 25.04 -22.81
C ARG A 5 -0.21 24.06 -23.45
N ILE A 6 1.08 24.38 -23.47
CA ILE A 6 2.12 23.59 -24.12
C ILE A 6 2.38 22.28 -23.33
N PRO A 7 2.77 22.31 -22.04
CA PRO A 7 2.95 21.08 -21.27
C PRO A 7 1.64 20.29 -21.12
N LEU A 8 0.48 20.98 -21.04
CA LEU A 8 -0.82 20.31 -21.00
C LEU A 8 -1.13 19.56 -22.30
N ALA A 9 -0.90 20.17 -23.47
CA ALA A 9 -1.11 19.50 -24.76
C ALA A 9 -0.20 18.26 -24.90
N GLN A 10 1.07 18.38 -24.51
CA GLN A 10 2.00 17.26 -24.50
C GLN A 10 1.53 16.12 -23.58
N ALA A 11 1.12 16.44 -22.35
CA ALA A 11 0.62 15.46 -21.39
C ALA A 11 -0.66 14.76 -21.87
N VAL A 12 -1.59 15.48 -22.48
CA VAL A 12 -2.82 14.92 -23.04
C VAL A 12 -2.51 13.91 -24.15
N ILE A 13 -1.62 14.26 -25.09
CA ILE A 13 -1.23 13.35 -26.18
C ILE A 13 -0.57 12.08 -25.60
N TYR A 14 0.35 12.24 -24.64
CA TYR A 14 1.02 11.12 -23.98
C TYR A 14 0.03 10.18 -23.30
N ILE A 15 -0.85 10.70 -22.44
CA ILE A 15 -1.84 9.90 -21.72
C ILE A 15 -2.82 9.25 -22.70
N SER A 16 -3.20 9.92 -23.79
CA SER A 16 -4.10 9.38 -24.81
C SER A 16 -3.53 8.14 -25.49
N GLN A 17 -2.21 8.08 -25.72
CA GLN A 17 -1.55 6.94 -26.36
C GLN A 17 -1.03 5.87 -25.38
N ALA A 18 -0.90 6.21 -24.09
CA ALA A 18 -0.43 5.25 -23.09
C ALA A 18 -1.40 4.04 -22.91
N PRO A 19 -0.90 2.86 -22.52
CA PRO A 19 -1.75 1.77 -22.06
C PRO A 19 -2.68 2.23 -20.94
N LYS A 20 -3.96 1.84 -21.00
CA LYS A 20 -4.96 2.22 -19.99
C LYS A 20 -5.15 1.07 -19.02
N SER A 21 -5.11 1.38 -17.72
CA SER A 21 -5.47 0.43 -16.66
C SER A 21 -6.11 1.19 -15.51
N ASN A 22 -7.24 0.69 -15.04
CA ASN A 22 -7.90 1.15 -13.82
C ASN A 22 -7.64 0.19 -12.64
N ALA A 23 -6.69 -0.75 -12.77
CA ALA A 23 -6.42 -1.77 -11.75
C ALA A 23 -6.04 -1.17 -10.39
N CYS A 24 -5.25 -0.09 -10.37
CA CYS A 24 -4.85 0.55 -9.12
C CYS A 24 -6.04 1.26 -8.43
N ILE A 25 -6.85 2.01 -9.19
CA ILE A 25 -7.98 2.74 -8.61
C ILE A 25 -9.04 1.78 -8.08
N THR A 26 -9.37 0.73 -8.85
CA THR A 26 -10.31 -0.32 -8.40
C THR A 26 -9.82 -1.07 -7.17
N ALA A 27 -8.51 -1.30 -7.05
CA ALA A 27 -7.92 -1.92 -5.85
C ALA A 27 -8.01 -1.00 -4.61
N ILE A 28 -7.76 0.30 -4.78
CA ILE A 28 -7.89 1.30 -3.69
C ILE A 28 -9.35 1.45 -3.26
N ASP A 29 -10.27 1.50 -4.22
CA ASP A 29 -11.71 1.61 -3.95
C ASP A 29 -12.20 0.40 -3.14
N ALA A 30 -11.82 -0.82 -3.54
CA ALA A 30 -12.15 -2.04 -2.82
C ALA A 30 -11.58 -2.07 -1.40
N ALA A 31 -10.31 -1.70 -1.22
CA ALA A 31 -9.70 -1.61 0.11
C ALA A 31 -10.38 -0.55 0.99
N THR A 32 -10.77 0.59 0.40
CA THR A 32 -11.49 1.67 1.08
C THR A 32 -12.90 1.25 1.48
N GLU A 33 -13.58 0.48 0.65
CA GLU A 33 -14.90 -0.07 0.94
C GLU A 33 -14.87 -1.06 2.11
N ASP A 34 -13.85 -1.93 2.16
CA ASP A 34 -13.65 -2.83 3.29
C ASP A 34 -13.43 -2.09 4.61
N ILE A 35 -12.68 -0.98 4.60
CA ILE A 35 -12.50 -0.14 5.81
C ILE A 35 -13.83 0.44 6.30
N LYS A 36 -14.75 0.78 5.39
CA LYS A 36 -16.05 1.37 5.74
C LYS A 36 -17.02 0.33 6.28
N ASN A 37 -16.98 -0.88 5.73
CA ASN A 37 -18.02 -1.89 5.94
C ASN A 37 -17.61 -3.02 6.90
N GLU A 38 -16.32 -3.23 7.12
CA GLU A 38 -15.84 -4.29 7.99
C GLU A 38 -15.32 -3.76 9.33
N GLN A 39 -15.26 -4.65 10.33
CA GLN A 39 -14.58 -4.34 11.58
C GLN A 39 -13.07 -4.24 11.34
N THR A 40 -12.50 -3.08 11.68
CA THR A 40 -11.05 -2.84 11.60
C THR A 40 -10.30 -3.92 12.37
N MET A 41 -9.30 -4.49 11.71
CA MET A 41 -8.41 -5.47 12.30
C MET A 41 -7.22 -4.78 12.95
N GLU A 42 -6.76 -5.32 14.07
CA GLU A 42 -5.52 -4.88 14.71
C GLU A 42 -4.32 -5.08 13.77
N VAL A 43 -3.36 -4.16 13.87
CA VAL A 43 -2.07 -4.31 13.18
C VAL A 43 -1.35 -5.52 13.79
N PRO A 44 -0.75 -6.43 12.99
CA PRO A 44 0.06 -7.52 13.52
C PRO A 44 1.21 -7.00 14.40
N ASP A 45 1.50 -7.67 15.53
CA ASP A 45 2.49 -7.17 16.50
C ASP A 45 3.88 -6.98 15.89
N HIS A 46 4.29 -7.83 14.95
CA HIS A 46 5.57 -7.70 14.24
C HIS A 46 5.62 -6.51 13.26
N LEU A 47 4.49 -5.87 12.96
CA LEU A 47 4.42 -4.64 12.15
C LEU A 47 4.21 -3.39 13.00
N LYS A 48 3.95 -3.53 14.30
CA LYS A 48 3.80 -2.39 15.21
C LYS A 48 5.16 -1.76 15.51
N ASP A 49 5.15 -0.45 15.78
CA ASP A 49 6.36 0.29 16.13
C ASP A 49 7.03 -0.27 17.40
N SER A 50 8.34 -0.45 17.35
CA SER A 50 9.17 -0.97 18.44
C SER A 50 9.88 0.12 19.27
N HIS A 51 9.78 1.39 18.88
CA HIS A 51 10.66 2.44 19.42
C HIS A 51 10.11 3.15 20.67
N TYR A 52 8.84 2.93 21.04
CA TYR A 52 8.23 3.62 22.17
C TYR A 52 8.40 2.86 23.50
N LYS A 53 8.33 3.59 24.62
CA LYS A 53 8.47 3.02 25.97
C LYS A 53 7.35 2.00 26.24
N GLY A 54 7.72 0.72 26.37
CA GLY A 54 6.78 -0.38 26.64
C GLY A 54 6.58 -1.33 25.45
N ALA A 55 7.07 -0.98 24.25
CA ALA A 55 6.96 -1.82 23.06
C ALA A 55 7.51 -3.24 23.28
N GLU A 56 8.66 -3.36 23.95
CA GLU A 56 9.29 -4.65 24.27
C GLU A 56 8.40 -5.53 25.18
N LYS A 57 7.77 -4.93 26.20
CA LYS A 57 6.87 -5.65 27.12
C LYS A 57 5.59 -6.10 26.42
N LEU A 58 5.13 -5.33 25.43
CA LEU A 58 3.96 -5.64 24.61
C LEU A 58 4.28 -6.54 23.41
N GLY A 59 5.56 -6.87 23.18
CA GLY A 59 6.00 -7.71 22.05
C GLY A 59 5.94 -7.02 20.69
N HIS A 60 5.78 -5.69 20.63
CA HIS A 60 5.70 -4.96 19.37
C HIS A 60 7.04 -4.99 18.61
N GLY A 61 6.97 -5.18 17.29
CA GLY A 61 8.13 -5.35 16.41
C GLY A 61 8.83 -6.70 16.54
N LYS A 62 8.46 -7.55 17.51
CA LYS A 62 9.07 -8.87 17.68
C LYS A 62 8.68 -9.77 16.50
N GLY A 63 9.70 -10.34 15.84
CA GLY A 63 9.50 -11.21 14.68
C GLY A 63 9.38 -10.46 13.35
N TYR A 64 9.54 -9.13 13.33
CA TYR A 64 9.62 -8.37 12.08
C TYR A 64 10.78 -8.88 11.22
N LYS A 65 10.51 -9.17 9.96
CA LYS A 65 11.55 -9.49 8.98
C LYS A 65 11.85 -8.25 8.15
N TYR A 66 13.05 -7.69 8.28
CA TYR A 66 13.47 -6.55 7.48
C TYR A 66 13.82 -7.00 6.05
N PRO A 67 13.04 -6.64 5.00
CA PRO A 67 13.17 -7.28 3.68
C PRO A 67 14.55 -7.14 3.02
N HIS A 68 15.32 -6.11 3.36
CA HIS A 68 16.67 -5.92 2.81
C HIS A 68 17.66 -7.00 3.25
N ASP A 69 17.41 -7.67 4.37
CA ASP A 69 18.21 -8.81 4.82
C ASP A 69 17.86 -10.11 4.07
N TYR A 70 16.75 -10.12 3.31
CA TYR A 70 16.21 -11.27 2.58
C TYR A 70 16.25 -11.08 1.05
N GLY A 71 17.15 -10.24 0.54
CA GLY A 71 17.27 -10.00 -0.91
C GLY A 71 16.15 -9.14 -1.50
N GLY A 72 15.46 -8.34 -0.66
CA GLY A 72 14.43 -7.40 -1.08
C GLY A 72 12.99 -7.92 -0.92
N TYR A 73 12.82 -9.19 -0.54
CA TYR A 73 11.51 -9.77 -0.25
C TYR A 73 11.58 -10.64 0.99
N ALA A 74 10.69 -10.40 1.96
CA ALA A 74 10.54 -11.25 3.13
C ALA A 74 9.16 -11.91 3.13
N GLU A 75 9.14 -13.24 3.21
CA GLU A 75 7.90 -14.00 3.43
C GLU A 75 7.43 -13.77 4.88
N GLN A 76 6.44 -12.89 5.05
CA GLN A 76 5.77 -12.59 6.32
C GLN A 76 4.34 -12.14 6.04
N ASP A 77 3.46 -12.26 7.04
CA ASP A 77 2.09 -11.77 6.93
C ASP A 77 2.03 -10.25 7.11
N TYR A 78 1.45 -9.55 6.14
CA TYR A 78 1.26 -8.10 6.18
C TYR A 78 -0.18 -7.67 6.47
N LEU A 79 -1.13 -8.57 6.25
CA LEU A 79 -2.55 -8.38 6.59
C LEU A 79 -3.01 -9.53 7.50
N PRO A 80 -3.79 -9.25 8.57
CA PRO A 80 -4.35 -10.28 9.43
C PRO A 80 -5.29 -11.27 8.71
N LYS A 81 -6.00 -10.80 7.68
CA LYS A 81 -6.81 -11.65 6.79
C LYS A 81 -6.25 -11.58 5.37
N LYS A 82 -6.09 -12.73 4.73
CA LYS A 82 -5.64 -12.79 3.33
C LYS A 82 -6.70 -12.16 2.42
N LYS A 83 -6.34 -11.01 1.83
CA LYS A 83 -7.13 -10.30 0.83
C LYS A 83 -6.25 -9.93 -0.36
N LYS A 84 -6.85 -9.92 -1.55
CA LYS A 84 -6.18 -9.53 -2.79
C LYS A 84 -7.03 -8.51 -3.54
N TYR A 85 -6.62 -7.25 -3.48
CA TYR A 85 -7.30 -6.15 -4.14
C TYR A 85 -6.77 -5.90 -5.55
N TYR A 86 -5.44 -5.83 -5.69
CA TYR A 86 -4.79 -5.57 -6.96
C TYR A 86 -4.81 -6.78 -7.89
N LYS A 87 -5.30 -6.58 -9.10
CA LYS A 87 -5.33 -7.53 -10.21
C LYS A 87 -4.71 -6.81 -11.42
N PRO A 88 -3.45 -7.12 -11.77
CA PRO A 88 -2.74 -6.44 -12.86
C PRO A 88 -3.43 -6.65 -14.21
#